data_AF-A0A4U7EJF9-F1
#
_entry.id   AF-A0A4U7EJF9-F1
#
_cell.length_a   1.000
_cell.length_b   1.000
_cell.length_c   1.000
_cell.angle_alpha   90.00
_cell.angle_beta   90.00
_cell.angle_gamma   90.00
#
_symmetry.space_group_name_H-M   'P 1'
#
loop_
_entity.id
_entity.type
_entity.pdbx_description
1 polymer ?
#
loop_
_entity_poly.entity_id
_entity_poly.type
_entity_poly.pdbx_seq_one_letter_code
_entity_poly.pdbx_strand_id
1 'polypeptide(L)'
;MTERLTRRDALAAAGAVALGSLAGCSGGGSEPEFWDDPPSLDVERVPSEFDEPVPEPPRLVPVDFEPGVAAAFADRVDRLLSPIPEPLTAETLPNGEIRERIEAERTAARKSVPGSDESLPPLRTAERYTAARDHAATAVGTWAAVTVEGDPSQVAADVGTVRRRVAETLDALPGPAADPPAGAAIYGPIERWYDEAQRQTLVGGGADPDRRANPIRTGESVGDVERVQSSVEAGRYLRDRYRASLAAPEPVEAALRREAKRLGREVGERLEALHGEDVEEIRSNPGTESLLDERPVPRDAPSVSLLSTAGYRAFENLWFAPIPVGNYEPEHPATALVRTLLLRVRLRGLDVVASRIEAGETMFPADAAAVGAARDAAIESTASLASSANPLDRWLATQFRPLFEEPDGALTAAERDAHRVVEAYTAYRWIETVTGEARAVTESVAAAFDS
;
A
#
# COMPACT_ATOMS: atom_id res chain seq x y z
N MET A 1 -39.60 -24.05 2.80
CA MET A 1 -40.54 -23.14 2.11
C MET A 1 -39.70 -21.97 1.66
N THR A 2 -39.52 -21.83 0.35
CA THR A 2 -38.73 -20.79 -0.29
C THR A 2 -39.47 -19.46 -0.21
N GLU A 3 -38.96 -18.52 0.58
CA GLU A 3 -39.45 -17.14 0.54
C GLU A 3 -38.86 -16.45 -0.69
N ARG A 4 -39.69 -16.30 -1.72
CA ARG A 4 -39.41 -15.43 -2.86
C ARG A 4 -39.83 -14.02 -2.47
N LEU A 5 -38.87 -13.13 -2.30
CA LEU A 5 -39.16 -11.71 -2.14
C LEU A 5 -39.42 -11.09 -3.51
N THR A 6 -40.67 -10.66 -3.76
CA THR A 6 -41.02 -9.82 -4.91
C THR A 6 -41.45 -8.43 -4.45
N ARG A 7 -40.65 -7.43 -4.85
CA ARG A 7 -40.92 -5.99 -5.15
C ARG A 7 -41.94 -5.14 -4.34
N ARG A 8 -42.59 -5.59 -3.27
CA ARG A 8 -43.50 -4.74 -2.46
C ARG A 8 -43.20 -4.63 -0.97
N ASP A 9 -42.37 -5.52 -0.40
CA ASP A 9 -42.07 -5.49 1.04
C ASP A 9 -40.72 -4.81 1.40
N ALA A 10 -39.93 -4.40 0.40
CA ALA A 10 -38.61 -3.78 0.61
C ALA A 10 -38.63 -2.25 0.82
N LEU A 11 -39.79 -1.59 0.73
CA LEU A 11 -39.89 -0.12 0.79
C LEU A 11 -40.32 0.48 2.15
N ALA A 12 -40.24 -0.29 3.23
CA ALA A 12 -40.66 0.16 4.57
C ALA A 12 -39.56 0.19 5.65
N ALA A 13 -38.30 -0.13 5.34
CA ALA A 13 -37.22 -0.18 6.33
C ALA A 13 -36.07 0.82 6.08
N ALA A 14 -36.33 1.92 5.37
CA ALA A 14 -35.39 3.05 5.28
C ALA A 14 -35.71 4.06 6.38
N GLY A 15 -35.10 3.90 7.55
CA GLY A 15 -35.35 4.78 8.69
C GLY A 15 -34.29 4.67 9.79
N ALA A 16 -33.24 5.49 9.63
CA ALA A 16 -32.31 5.97 10.67
C ALA A 16 -31.36 4.93 11.31
N VAL A 17 -30.04 5.07 11.03
CA VAL A 17 -29.04 5.57 11.99
C VAL A 17 -27.86 6.16 11.21
N ALA A 18 -27.55 7.43 11.47
CA ALA A 18 -26.26 8.04 11.16
C ALA A 18 -25.45 8.10 12.48
N LEU A 19 -24.13 7.88 12.41
CA LEU A 19 -23.07 8.76 12.97
C LEU A 19 -21.68 8.08 13.03
N GLY A 20 -20.69 8.77 12.43
CA GLY A 20 -19.25 8.74 12.79
C GLY A 20 -18.39 7.67 12.12
N SER A 21 -17.44 7.96 11.22
CA SER A 21 -16.19 8.66 11.56
C SER A 21 -15.39 9.07 10.31
N LEU A 22 -14.51 10.05 10.51
CA LEU A 22 -13.83 10.89 9.53
C LEU A 22 -12.65 10.22 8.79
N ALA A 23 -12.68 10.25 7.46
CA ALA A 23 -11.53 10.50 6.59
C ALA A 23 -12.03 11.13 5.26
N GLY A 24 -11.53 12.32 4.94
CA GLY A 24 -11.53 12.97 3.62
C GLY A 24 -12.71 12.78 2.66
N CYS A 25 -13.64 13.73 2.67
CA CYS A 25 -14.79 13.82 1.76
C CYS A 25 -14.39 13.96 0.28
N SER A 26 -14.89 13.07 -0.58
CA SER A 26 -15.58 13.47 -1.81
C SER A 26 -17.08 13.39 -1.54
N GLY A 27 -17.72 14.56 -1.41
CA GLY A 27 -19.16 14.65 -1.21
C GLY A 27 -19.93 14.21 -2.45
N GLY A 28 -21.02 13.46 -2.23
CA GLY A 28 -22.14 13.35 -3.16
C GLY A 28 -21.88 12.55 -4.44
N GLY A 29 -21.41 11.32 -4.33
CA GLY A 29 -21.63 10.30 -5.36
C GLY A 29 -22.78 9.41 -4.90
N SER A 30 -23.81 9.24 -5.72
CA SER A 30 -24.70 8.09 -5.61
C SER A 30 -23.85 6.83 -5.48
N GLU A 31 -24.20 5.93 -4.55
CA GLU A 31 -23.65 4.57 -4.57
C GLU A 31 -23.74 4.05 -6.02
N PRO A 32 -22.68 3.41 -6.57
CA PRO A 32 -22.75 2.83 -7.90
C PRO A 32 -24.05 2.01 -7.98
N GLU A 33 -24.91 2.32 -8.95
CA GLU A 33 -26.15 1.58 -9.13
C GLU A 33 -25.77 0.11 -9.34
N PHE A 34 -26.11 -0.73 -8.36
CA PHE A 34 -25.89 -2.17 -8.45
C PHE A 34 -26.74 -2.71 -9.58
N TRP A 35 -26.09 -3.46 -10.50
CA TRP A 35 -26.66 -4.01 -11.73
C TRP A 35 -28.20 -4.10 -11.70
N ASP A 36 -28.86 -3.30 -12.53
CA ASP A 36 -30.30 -2.99 -12.52
C ASP A 36 -31.18 -4.26 -12.64
N ASP A 37 -30.68 -5.30 -13.30
CA ASP A 37 -31.37 -6.59 -13.46
C ASP A 37 -30.37 -7.76 -13.37
N PRO A 38 -29.85 -8.06 -12.17
CA PRO A 38 -28.83 -9.08 -12.00
C PRO A 38 -29.46 -10.47 -11.98
N PRO A 39 -28.73 -11.52 -12.42
CA PRO A 39 -29.11 -12.90 -12.16
C PRO A 39 -29.28 -13.16 -10.66
N SER A 40 -30.12 -14.13 -10.30
CA SER A 40 -30.31 -14.48 -8.90
C SER A 40 -29.07 -15.17 -8.32
N LEU A 41 -28.61 -14.73 -7.15
CA LEU A 41 -27.52 -15.35 -6.40
C LEU A 41 -28.00 -15.72 -4.99
N ASP A 42 -27.75 -16.97 -4.58
CA ASP A 42 -28.05 -17.44 -3.23
C ASP A 42 -26.93 -17.05 -2.25
N VAL A 43 -27.03 -15.83 -1.71
CA VAL A 43 -26.03 -15.22 -0.82
C VAL A 43 -25.79 -16.05 0.44
N GLU A 44 -26.82 -16.71 0.97
CA GLU A 44 -26.71 -17.51 2.20
C GLU A 44 -25.82 -18.74 2.00
N ARG A 45 -25.68 -19.22 0.76
CA ARG A 45 -24.82 -20.36 0.41
C ARG A 45 -23.37 -19.97 0.12
N VAL A 46 -23.05 -18.68 0.09
CA VAL A 46 -21.67 -18.21 -0.11
C VAL A 46 -20.89 -18.47 1.17
N PRO A 47 -19.72 -19.14 1.09
CA PRO A 47 -18.89 -19.40 2.27
C PRO A 47 -18.53 -18.09 2.98
N SER A 48 -18.69 -18.07 4.29
CA SER A 48 -18.19 -17.00 5.18
C SER A 48 -16.90 -17.39 5.91
N GLU A 49 -16.55 -18.67 5.85
CA GLU A 49 -15.34 -19.22 6.45
C GLU A 49 -14.57 -19.91 5.33
N PHE A 50 -13.26 -19.68 5.32
CA PHE A 50 -12.36 -20.22 4.30
C PHE A 50 -11.22 -20.95 4.98
N ASP A 51 -10.97 -22.18 4.54
CA ASP A 51 -9.92 -23.03 5.10
C ASP A 51 -8.52 -22.57 4.68
N GLU A 52 -8.37 -22.10 3.44
CA GLU A 52 -7.08 -21.68 2.90
C GLU A 52 -6.78 -20.21 3.31
N PRO A 53 -5.69 -19.98 4.07
CA PRO A 53 -5.31 -18.64 4.48
C PRO A 53 -4.67 -17.87 3.32
N VAL A 54 -4.77 -16.54 3.36
CA VAL A 54 -3.98 -15.66 2.49
C VAL A 54 -2.48 -15.94 2.76
N PRO A 55 -1.64 -16.12 1.73
CA PRO A 55 -0.25 -16.53 1.92
C PRO A 55 0.54 -15.49 2.72
N GLU A 56 1.41 -15.96 3.62
CA GLU A 56 2.28 -15.11 4.41
C GLU A 56 3.15 -14.19 3.52
N PRO A 57 3.45 -12.95 3.96
CA PRO A 57 4.27 -12.02 3.20
C PRO A 57 5.65 -12.63 2.91
N PRO A 58 6.10 -12.65 1.65
CA PRO A 58 7.38 -13.23 1.32
C PRO A 58 8.54 -12.42 1.91
N ARG A 59 9.61 -13.14 2.23
CA ARG A 59 10.86 -12.56 2.69
C ARG A 59 11.66 -12.01 1.51
N LEU A 60 11.67 -10.69 1.35
CA LEU A 60 12.46 -10.00 0.31
C LEU A 60 13.92 -9.82 0.72
N VAL A 61 14.15 -9.27 1.93
CA VAL A 61 15.48 -9.05 2.47
C VAL A 61 15.92 -10.32 3.21
N PRO A 62 17.03 -10.98 2.82
CA PRO A 62 17.42 -12.27 3.38
C PRO A 62 18.17 -12.17 4.72
N VAL A 63 18.10 -11.02 5.40
CA VAL A 63 18.80 -10.75 6.67
C VAL A 63 17.84 -10.16 7.71
N ASP A 64 17.91 -10.65 8.94
CA ASP A 64 17.09 -10.19 10.06
C ASP A 64 17.74 -9.06 10.85
N PHE A 65 16.93 -8.38 11.66
CA PHE A 65 17.43 -7.55 12.74
C PHE A 65 18.06 -8.42 13.81
N GLU A 66 19.32 -8.13 14.15
CA GLU A 66 19.96 -8.74 15.31
C GLU A 66 19.23 -8.32 16.59
N PRO A 67 19.12 -9.21 17.60
CA PRO A 67 18.36 -8.92 18.83
C PRO A 67 18.77 -7.62 19.52
N GLY A 68 20.07 -7.29 19.54
CA GLY A 68 20.55 -6.04 20.13
C GLY A 68 20.13 -4.79 19.35
N VAL A 69 19.98 -4.90 18.03
CA VAL A 69 19.47 -3.81 17.19
C VAL A 69 17.97 -3.67 17.38
N ALA A 70 17.21 -4.77 17.35
CA ALA A 70 15.78 -4.78 17.63
C ALA A 70 15.46 -4.17 19.01
N ALA A 71 16.22 -4.53 20.04
CA ALA A 71 16.12 -3.93 21.37
C ALA A 71 16.40 -2.42 21.36
N ALA A 72 17.40 -1.95 20.61
CA ALA A 72 17.68 -0.52 20.51
C ALA A 72 16.55 0.29 19.86
N PHE A 73 15.83 -0.29 18.88
CA PHE A 73 14.63 0.31 18.29
C PHE A 73 13.47 0.36 19.29
N ALA A 74 13.24 -0.73 20.05
CA ALA A 74 12.22 -0.76 21.11
C ALA A 74 12.52 0.25 22.23
N ASP A 75 13.77 0.28 22.72
CA ASP A 75 14.20 1.20 23.77
C ASP A 75 14.02 2.68 23.35
N ARG A 76 14.09 2.99 22.05
CA ARG A 76 13.84 4.35 21.55
C ARG A 76 12.39 4.75 21.74
N VAL A 77 11.43 3.83 21.56
CA VAL A 77 10.00 4.06 21.83
C VAL A 77 9.79 4.39 23.30
N ASP A 78 10.38 3.60 24.20
CA ASP A 78 10.25 3.84 25.65
C ASP A 78 10.89 5.18 26.08
N ARG A 79 12.05 5.52 25.53
CA ARG A 79 12.69 6.82 25.77
C ARG A 79 11.85 7.99 25.28
N LEU A 80 11.14 7.86 24.16
CA LEU A 80 10.25 8.89 23.64
C LEU A 80 9.02 9.07 24.55
N LEU A 81 8.47 7.99 25.10
CA LEU A 81 7.28 8.06 25.96
C LEU A 81 7.58 8.48 27.41
N SER A 82 8.80 8.25 27.89
CA SER A 82 9.24 8.53 29.26
C SER A 82 8.96 9.94 29.81
N PRO A 83 9.02 11.03 29.01
CA PRO A 83 8.76 12.39 29.52
C PRO A 83 7.29 12.67 29.84
N ILE A 84 6.37 11.85 29.32
CA ILE A 84 4.94 12.05 29.50
C ILE A 84 4.52 11.37 30.83
N PRO A 85 3.81 12.05 31.75
CA PRO A 85 3.34 11.45 32.99
C PRO A 85 2.38 10.27 32.79
N GLU A 86 2.46 9.25 33.65
CA GLU A 86 1.54 8.10 33.66
C GLU A 86 1.06 7.86 35.12
N PRO A 87 -0.25 8.01 35.42
CA PRO A 87 -1.34 8.37 34.51
C PRO A 87 -1.34 9.86 34.14
N LEU A 88 -1.82 10.19 32.93
CA LEU A 88 -2.08 11.58 32.54
C LEU A 88 -3.46 12.00 33.07
N THR A 89 -3.51 12.93 34.03
CA THR A 89 -4.77 13.32 34.70
C THR A 89 -5.25 14.71 34.27
N ALA A 90 -6.49 15.06 34.63
CA ALA A 90 -7.05 16.39 34.39
C ALA A 90 -6.38 17.51 35.20
N GLU A 91 -5.68 17.16 36.28
CA GLU A 91 -4.89 18.12 37.07
C GLU A 91 -3.63 18.53 36.31
N THR A 92 -2.99 17.56 35.63
CA THR A 92 -1.78 17.76 34.86
C THR A 92 -2.06 18.34 33.47
N LEU A 93 -3.11 17.85 32.79
CA LEU A 93 -3.56 18.34 31.49
C LEU A 93 -5.09 18.48 31.49
N PRO A 94 -5.63 19.70 31.75
CA PRO A 94 -7.06 19.92 31.83
C PRO A 94 -7.83 19.62 30.54
N ASN A 95 -7.21 19.85 29.38
CA ASN A 95 -7.84 19.59 28.09
C ASN A 95 -8.01 18.08 27.85
N GLY A 96 -9.25 17.61 27.90
CA GLY A 96 -9.59 16.20 27.77
C GLY A 96 -9.30 15.60 26.39
N GLU A 97 -9.50 16.37 25.32
CA GLU A 97 -9.28 15.92 23.94
C GLU A 97 -7.79 15.67 23.68
N ILE A 98 -6.92 16.59 24.13
CA ILE A 98 -5.48 16.42 23.98
C ILE A 98 -4.98 15.25 24.83
N ARG A 99 -5.52 15.08 26.04
CA ARG A 99 -5.19 13.93 26.89
C ARG A 99 -5.58 12.61 26.21
N GLU A 100 -6.79 12.51 25.67
CA GLU A 100 -7.25 11.32 24.94
C GLU A 100 -6.36 11.04 23.72
N ARG A 101 -6.00 12.09 22.96
CA ARG A 101 -5.06 11.96 21.84
C ARG A 101 -3.72 11.39 22.28
N ILE A 102 -3.10 11.92 23.33
CA ILE A 102 -1.80 11.43 23.83
C ILE A 102 -1.89 9.96 24.26
N GLU A 103 -2.96 9.56 24.94
CA GLU A 103 -3.16 8.17 25.37
C GLU A 103 -3.43 7.22 24.18
N ALA A 104 -4.14 7.68 23.15
CA ALA A 104 -4.33 6.93 21.92
C ALA A 104 -3.00 6.69 21.21
N GLU A 105 -2.16 7.72 21.07
CA GLU A 105 -0.83 7.61 20.45
C GLU A 105 0.11 6.71 21.28
N ARG A 106 0.09 6.80 22.61
CA ARG A 106 0.82 5.85 23.50
C ARG A 106 0.41 4.40 23.26
N THR A 107 -0.88 4.16 23.17
CA THR A 107 -1.43 2.82 22.94
C THR A 107 -1.04 2.31 21.56
N ALA A 108 -1.14 3.16 20.53
CA ALA A 108 -0.72 2.84 19.16
C ALA A 108 0.79 2.56 19.06
N ALA A 109 1.62 3.33 19.75
CA ALA A 109 3.06 3.12 19.83
C ALA A 109 3.40 1.74 20.42
N ARG A 110 2.85 1.43 21.60
CA ARG A 110 3.04 0.14 22.29
C ARG A 110 2.53 -1.03 21.45
N LYS A 111 1.37 -0.89 20.80
CA LYS A 111 0.80 -1.92 19.91
C LYS A 111 1.62 -2.12 18.64
N SER A 112 2.39 -1.13 18.21
CA SER A 112 3.19 -1.18 16.99
C SER A 112 4.56 -1.81 17.17
N VAL A 113 5.09 -1.87 18.39
CA VAL A 113 6.32 -2.60 18.69
C VAL A 113 6.12 -4.08 18.38
N PRO A 114 6.97 -4.71 17.54
CA PRO A 114 6.90 -6.15 17.29
C PRO A 114 7.00 -6.96 18.59
N GLY A 115 6.15 -7.96 18.74
CA GLY A 115 6.21 -8.88 19.88
C GLY A 115 7.49 -9.72 19.88
N SER A 116 7.96 -10.16 21.05
CA SER A 116 9.17 -10.99 21.16
C SER A 116 9.08 -12.31 20.39
N ASP A 117 7.86 -12.85 20.28
CA ASP A 117 7.57 -14.13 19.63
C ASP A 117 6.99 -13.93 18.22
N GLU A 118 6.87 -12.68 17.75
CA GLU A 118 6.31 -12.33 16.45
C GLU A 118 7.37 -12.49 15.35
N SER A 119 7.16 -13.44 14.43
CA SER A 119 8.06 -13.64 13.30
C SER A 119 7.59 -12.84 12.08
N LEU A 120 8.16 -11.65 11.91
CA LEU A 120 7.85 -10.78 10.76
C LEU A 120 9.00 -10.78 9.74
N PRO A 121 8.69 -10.62 8.43
CA PRO A 121 9.72 -10.31 7.45
C PRO A 121 10.45 -9.00 7.79
N PRO A 122 11.76 -8.86 7.47
CA PRO A 122 12.57 -7.74 7.95
C PRO A 122 12.03 -6.35 7.59
N LEU A 123 11.48 -6.18 6.38
CA LEU A 123 10.86 -4.91 5.98
C LEU A 123 9.61 -4.59 6.82
N ARG A 124 8.80 -5.61 7.17
CA ARG A 124 7.64 -5.43 8.04
C ARG A 124 8.06 -5.11 9.48
N THR A 125 9.12 -5.74 9.98
CA THR A 125 9.72 -5.36 11.27
C THR A 125 10.15 -3.90 11.28
N ALA A 126 10.82 -3.43 10.23
CA ALA A 126 11.25 -2.04 10.10
C ALA A 126 10.06 -1.06 10.05
N GLU A 127 9.00 -1.39 9.28
CA GLU A 127 7.77 -0.59 9.21
C GLU A 127 7.08 -0.51 10.59
N ARG A 128 7.01 -1.62 11.34
CA ARG A 128 6.41 -1.68 12.67
C ARG A 128 7.15 -0.82 13.68
N TYR A 129 8.48 -0.89 13.71
CA TYR A 129 9.27 0.02 14.55
C TYR A 129 9.14 1.49 14.15
N THR A 130 9.05 1.75 12.85
CA THR A 130 8.86 3.09 12.31
C THR A 130 7.51 3.68 12.71
N ALA A 131 6.42 2.90 12.63
CA ALA A 131 5.11 3.28 13.15
C ALA A 131 5.11 3.47 14.68
N ALA A 132 5.77 2.58 15.43
CA ALA A 132 5.87 2.70 16.87
C ALA A 132 6.56 4.00 17.31
N ARG A 133 7.65 4.36 16.64
CA ARG A 133 8.39 5.59 16.90
C ARG A 133 7.61 6.84 16.46
N ASP A 134 6.90 6.79 15.34
CA ASP A 134 6.01 7.86 14.88
C ASP A 134 4.95 8.20 15.94
N HIS A 135 4.21 7.20 16.41
CA HIS A 135 3.20 7.37 17.45
C HIS A 135 3.80 7.87 18.77
N ALA A 136 4.92 7.31 19.22
CA ALA A 136 5.57 7.75 20.46
C ALA A 136 6.09 9.20 20.37
N ALA A 137 6.67 9.57 19.24
CA ALA A 137 7.14 10.92 18.96
C ALA A 137 5.97 11.92 18.83
N THR A 138 4.84 11.50 18.24
CA THR A 138 3.60 12.29 18.20
C THR A 138 3.07 12.57 19.60
N ALA A 139 3.04 11.55 20.47
CA ALA A 139 2.60 11.70 21.86
C ALA A 139 3.48 12.70 22.63
N VAL A 140 4.81 12.55 22.57
CA VAL A 140 5.73 13.42 23.32
C VAL A 140 5.81 14.82 22.74
N GLY A 141 5.72 14.98 21.42
CA GLY A 141 5.64 16.28 20.76
C GLY A 141 4.37 17.04 21.13
N THR A 142 3.22 16.35 21.20
CA THR A 142 1.96 16.95 21.66
C THR A 142 2.06 17.38 23.12
N TRP A 143 2.65 16.54 23.97
CA TRP A 143 2.89 16.85 25.39
C TRP A 143 3.84 18.05 25.58
N ALA A 144 4.93 18.11 24.82
CA ALA A 144 5.86 19.24 24.85
C ALA A 144 5.18 20.54 24.42
N ALA A 145 4.28 20.49 23.42
CA ALA A 145 3.59 21.67 22.90
C ALA A 145 2.54 22.27 23.87
N VAL A 146 2.09 21.50 24.88
CA VAL A 146 1.10 21.98 25.87
C VAL A 146 1.70 22.30 27.23
N THR A 147 2.95 21.93 27.47
CA THR A 147 3.62 22.15 28.76
C THR A 147 4.43 23.44 28.73
N VAL A 148 4.35 24.21 29.82
CA VAL A 148 5.05 25.51 29.95
C VAL A 148 6.57 25.37 29.91
N GLU A 149 7.07 24.21 30.33
CA GLU A 149 8.49 23.85 30.31
C GLU A 149 8.91 23.09 29.05
N GLY A 150 7.94 22.74 28.19
CA GLY A 150 8.15 21.94 26.99
C GLY A 150 8.52 22.79 25.80
N ASP A 151 9.54 22.35 25.07
CA ASP A 151 9.89 22.86 23.75
C ASP A 151 9.84 21.68 22.76
N PRO A 152 8.85 21.64 21.84
CA PRO A 152 8.72 20.60 20.83
C PRO A 152 9.99 20.36 20.00
N SER A 153 10.80 21.39 19.79
CA SER A 153 12.07 21.28 19.07
C SER A 153 13.15 20.49 19.85
N GLN A 154 13.03 20.40 21.18
CA GLN A 154 13.97 19.65 22.03
C GLN A 154 13.66 18.15 22.08
N VAL A 155 12.43 17.75 21.75
CA VAL A 155 12.01 16.33 21.72
C VAL A 155 12.06 15.72 20.32
N ALA A 156 12.23 16.55 19.30
CA ALA A 156 12.44 16.14 17.92
C ALA A 156 13.94 16.17 17.54
N ALA A 157 14.32 15.37 16.55
CA ALA A 157 15.58 15.60 15.86
C ALA A 157 15.49 16.86 14.98
N ASP A 158 16.60 17.56 14.84
CA ASP A 158 16.69 18.69 13.90
C ASP A 158 16.37 18.23 12.46
N VAL A 159 15.38 18.88 11.84
CA VAL A 159 14.88 18.55 10.50
C VAL A 159 16.01 18.67 9.46
N GLY A 160 16.90 19.65 9.59
CA GLY A 160 18.04 19.81 8.70
C GLY A 160 19.00 18.62 8.77
N THR A 161 19.22 18.10 9.97
CA THR A 161 20.01 16.90 10.23
C THR A 161 19.34 15.66 9.67
N VAL A 162 18.03 15.49 9.83
CA VAL A 162 17.29 14.35 9.24
C VAL A 162 17.33 14.41 7.71
N ARG A 163 17.08 15.57 7.10
CA ARG A 163 17.19 15.77 5.63
C ARG A 163 18.57 15.38 5.10
N ARG A 164 19.64 15.82 5.80
CA ARG A 164 21.02 15.47 5.43
C ARG A 164 21.26 13.97 5.51
N ARG A 165 20.81 13.31 6.58
CA ARG A 165 20.92 11.85 6.73
C ARG A 165 20.15 11.11 5.65
N VAL A 166 18.96 11.58 5.27
CA VAL A 166 18.19 11.02 4.15
C VAL A 166 19.00 11.13 2.86
N ALA A 167 19.50 12.33 2.52
CA ALA A 167 20.31 12.55 1.32
C ALA A 167 21.56 11.64 1.29
N GLU A 168 22.34 11.60 2.38
CA GLU A 168 23.50 10.70 2.50
C GLU A 168 23.15 9.21 2.35
N THR A 169 21.93 8.80 2.75
CA THR A 169 21.49 7.41 2.60
C THR A 169 21.14 7.10 1.17
N LEU A 170 20.42 8.03 0.52
CA LEU A 170 20.01 7.93 -0.87
C LEU A 170 21.19 7.94 -1.82
N ASP A 171 22.21 8.77 -1.57
CA ASP A 171 23.46 8.79 -2.34
C ASP A 171 24.22 7.46 -2.28
N ALA A 172 23.94 6.63 -1.27
CA ALA A 172 24.54 5.33 -1.07
C ALA A 172 23.62 4.15 -1.48
N LEU A 173 22.47 4.44 -2.11
CA LEU A 173 21.52 3.46 -2.64
C LEU A 173 21.38 3.61 -4.16
N PRO A 174 21.21 2.50 -4.91
CA PRO A 174 21.27 1.13 -4.44
C PRO A 174 22.72 0.70 -4.13
N GLY A 175 22.88 -0.16 -3.12
CA GLY A 175 24.16 -0.80 -2.86
C GLY A 175 24.44 -1.94 -3.85
N PRO A 176 25.61 -2.60 -3.76
CA PRO A 176 25.84 -3.85 -4.45
C PRO A 176 24.87 -4.96 -4.01
N ALA A 177 24.40 -5.79 -4.94
CA ALA A 177 23.47 -6.89 -4.68
C ALA A 177 23.98 -8.23 -5.24
N ALA A 178 23.24 -9.32 -5.02
CA ALA A 178 23.56 -10.62 -5.60
C ALA A 178 23.42 -10.61 -7.13
N ASP A 179 22.37 -9.94 -7.62
CA ASP A 179 22.04 -9.73 -9.03
C ASP A 179 21.08 -8.52 -9.14
N PRO A 180 20.84 -7.97 -10.34
CA PRO A 180 19.92 -6.84 -10.50
C PRO A 180 18.47 -7.10 -10.04
N PRO A 181 17.81 -8.23 -10.35
CA PRO A 181 16.46 -8.53 -9.81
C PRO A 181 16.39 -8.50 -8.28
N ALA A 182 17.37 -9.09 -7.58
CA ALA A 182 17.47 -9.06 -6.13
C ALA A 182 17.69 -7.63 -5.61
N GLY A 183 18.58 -6.88 -6.26
CA GLY A 183 18.82 -5.47 -5.95
C GLY A 183 17.55 -4.62 -6.05
N ALA A 184 16.76 -4.82 -7.10
CA ALA A 184 15.48 -4.13 -7.29
C ALA A 184 14.46 -4.46 -6.18
N ALA A 185 14.26 -5.75 -5.91
CA ALA A 185 13.27 -6.22 -4.92
C ALA A 185 13.62 -5.80 -3.49
N ILE A 186 14.92 -5.70 -3.16
CA ILE A 186 15.41 -5.33 -1.82
C ILE A 186 15.49 -3.82 -1.66
N TYR A 187 16.15 -3.12 -2.58
CA TYR A 187 16.38 -1.69 -2.44
C TYR A 187 15.17 -0.85 -2.84
N GLY A 188 14.28 -1.34 -3.72
CA GLY A 188 13.08 -0.61 -4.12
C GLY A 188 12.17 -0.21 -2.94
N PRO A 189 11.81 -1.11 -2.01
CA PRO A 189 11.08 -0.73 -0.79
C PRO A 189 11.84 0.27 0.10
N ILE A 190 13.16 0.12 0.22
CA ILE A 190 14.00 0.97 1.08
C ILE A 190 14.11 2.38 0.50
N GLU A 191 14.44 2.51 -0.79
CA GLU A 191 14.46 3.76 -1.54
C GLU A 191 13.09 4.46 -1.49
N ARG A 192 11.99 3.68 -1.59
CA ARG A 192 10.63 4.22 -1.54
C ARG A 192 10.28 4.89 -0.21
N TRP A 193 10.71 4.35 0.92
CA TRP A 193 10.49 5.00 2.23
C TRP A 193 11.03 6.43 2.23
N TYR A 194 12.15 6.67 1.54
CA TYR A 194 12.75 8.00 1.45
C TYR A 194 12.05 8.91 0.45
N ASP A 195 11.59 8.38 -0.69
CA ASP A 195 10.75 9.12 -1.64
C ASP A 195 9.48 9.65 -0.96
N GLU A 196 8.79 8.78 -0.20
CA GLU A 196 7.57 9.14 0.53
C GLU A 196 7.87 10.15 1.66
N ALA A 197 8.92 9.89 2.44
CA ALA A 197 9.41 10.80 3.49
C ALA A 197 9.75 12.20 2.97
N GLN A 198 10.44 12.30 1.84
CA GLN A 198 10.80 13.61 1.28
C GLN A 198 9.54 14.37 0.85
N ARG A 199 8.65 13.72 0.11
CA ARG A 199 7.46 14.36 -0.49
C ARG A 199 6.43 14.79 0.55
N GLN A 200 6.09 13.89 1.48
CA GLN A 200 4.99 14.10 2.42
C GLN A 200 5.44 14.88 3.65
N THR A 201 6.62 14.58 4.17
CA THR A 201 7.06 15.07 5.48
C THR A 201 8.06 16.22 5.37
N LEU A 202 9.06 16.14 4.49
CA LEU A 202 10.21 17.04 4.55
C LEU A 202 10.16 18.23 3.58
N VAL A 203 9.36 18.21 2.52
CA VAL A 203 9.31 19.32 1.53
C VAL A 203 8.16 20.31 1.80
N GLY A 204 7.09 19.88 2.47
CA GLY A 204 6.01 20.77 2.90
C GLY A 204 6.41 21.67 4.08
N GLY A 205 5.92 22.92 4.11
CA GLY A 205 6.11 23.86 5.25
C GLY A 205 5.53 23.39 6.58
N GLY A 206 5.01 22.16 6.66
CA GLY A 206 4.55 21.49 7.87
C GLY A 206 5.63 20.73 8.64
N ALA A 207 6.86 20.58 8.11
CA ALA A 207 7.93 19.81 8.78
C ALA A 207 8.48 20.47 10.06
N ASP A 208 8.22 21.78 10.24
CA ASP A 208 8.76 22.57 11.35
C ASP A 208 7.76 22.58 12.52
N PRO A 209 8.07 21.91 13.65
CA PRO A 209 7.15 21.79 14.78
C PRO A 209 6.74 23.16 15.36
N ASP A 210 7.65 24.15 15.32
CA ASP A 210 7.47 25.46 15.95
C ASP A 210 6.54 26.39 15.17
N ARG A 211 6.26 26.06 13.90
CA ARG A 211 5.39 26.88 13.03
C ARG A 211 3.92 26.47 13.06
N ARG A 212 3.55 25.41 13.79
CA ARG A 212 2.16 24.94 13.85
C ARG A 212 1.43 25.50 15.08
N ALA A 213 0.32 26.20 14.86
CA ALA A 213 -0.47 26.82 15.94
C ALA A 213 -1.27 25.84 16.81
N ASN A 214 -1.27 24.54 16.49
CA ASN A 214 -2.06 23.51 17.17
C ASN A 214 -1.13 22.43 17.75
N PRO A 215 -1.17 22.17 19.08
CA PRO A 215 -0.32 21.17 19.73
C PRO A 215 -0.38 19.76 19.13
N ILE A 216 -1.56 19.32 18.66
CA ILE A 216 -1.72 18.02 18.00
C ILE A 216 -0.92 18.00 16.70
N ARG A 217 -1.04 19.06 15.89
CA ARG A 217 -0.28 19.17 14.64
C ARG A 217 1.21 19.30 14.89
N THR A 218 1.62 19.99 15.96
CA THR A 218 3.03 20.05 16.38
C THR A 218 3.53 18.64 16.71
N GLY A 219 2.77 17.87 17.50
CA GLY A 219 3.04 16.46 17.75
C GLY A 219 3.19 15.64 16.49
N GLU A 220 2.23 15.70 15.56
CA GLU A 220 2.30 15.00 14.27
C GLU A 220 3.57 15.33 13.49
N SER A 221 4.07 16.57 13.57
CA SER A 221 5.33 16.97 12.91
C SER A 221 6.53 16.28 13.54
N VAL A 222 6.55 16.16 14.87
CA VAL A 222 7.61 15.44 15.60
C VAL A 222 7.55 13.95 15.27
N GLY A 223 6.35 13.37 15.21
CA GLY A 223 6.09 12.01 14.74
C GLY A 223 6.65 11.76 13.35
N ASP A 224 6.26 12.61 12.40
CA ASP A 224 6.72 12.56 11.02
C ASP A 224 8.25 12.57 10.92
N VAL A 225 8.94 13.47 11.63
CA VAL A 225 10.41 13.55 11.63
C VAL A 225 11.05 12.28 12.20
N GLU A 226 10.52 11.75 13.30
CA GLU A 226 11.01 10.52 13.92
C GLU A 226 10.75 9.30 13.03
N ARG A 227 9.60 9.26 12.33
CA ARG A 227 9.26 8.21 11.34
C ARG A 227 10.32 8.14 10.25
N VAL A 228 10.70 9.29 9.69
CA VAL A 228 11.75 9.37 8.66
C VAL A 228 13.10 8.93 9.22
N GLN A 229 13.46 9.38 10.42
CA GLN A 229 14.70 8.97 11.05
C GLN A 229 14.77 7.46 11.28
N SER A 230 13.67 6.85 11.76
CA SER A 230 13.58 5.39 11.94
C SER A 230 13.76 4.65 10.62
N SER A 231 13.14 5.15 9.54
CA SER A 231 13.28 4.57 8.20
C SER A 231 14.73 4.66 7.69
N VAL A 232 15.44 5.77 7.98
CA VAL A 232 16.87 5.92 7.66
C VAL A 232 17.72 4.89 8.41
N GLU A 233 17.52 4.78 9.73
CA GLU A 233 18.29 3.85 10.57
C GLU A 233 18.05 2.39 10.16
N ALA A 234 16.78 2.00 9.94
CA ALA A 234 16.41 0.65 9.54
C ALA A 234 16.91 0.31 8.13
N GLY A 235 16.71 1.20 7.16
CA GLY A 235 17.13 1.00 5.78
C GLY A 235 18.66 0.88 5.65
N ARG A 236 19.42 1.73 6.34
CA ARG A 236 20.89 1.62 6.41
C ARG A 236 21.33 0.28 6.99
N TYR A 237 20.74 -0.13 8.11
CA TYR A 237 21.06 -1.41 8.74
C TYR A 237 20.81 -2.59 7.81
N LEU A 238 19.62 -2.67 7.21
CA LEU A 238 19.26 -3.76 6.30
C LEU A 238 20.16 -3.78 5.05
N ARG A 239 20.46 -2.62 4.47
CA ARG A 239 21.39 -2.49 3.34
C ARG A 239 22.77 -3.01 3.70
N ASP A 240 23.34 -2.56 4.82
CA ASP A 240 24.71 -2.91 5.21
C ASP A 240 24.81 -4.38 5.58
N ARG A 241 23.81 -4.92 6.28
CA ARG A 241 23.76 -6.33 6.66
C ARG A 241 23.57 -7.24 5.45
N TYR A 242 22.75 -6.83 4.48
CA TYR A 242 22.59 -7.55 3.21
C TYR A 242 23.91 -7.54 2.43
N ARG A 243 24.53 -6.37 2.24
CA ARG A 243 25.82 -6.25 1.55
C ARG A 243 26.89 -7.14 2.19
N ALA A 244 26.98 -7.16 3.52
CA ALA A 244 27.94 -7.99 4.25
C ALA A 244 27.65 -9.51 4.14
N SER A 245 26.41 -9.90 3.80
CA SER A 245 26.02 -11.31 3.63
C SER A 245 26.38 -11.89 2.26
N LEU A 246 26.74 -11.05 1.28
CA LEU A 246 26.99 -11.47 -0.09
C LEU A 246 28.40 -12.05 -0.26
N ALA A 247 28.49 -13.23 -0.87
CA ALA A 247 29.76 -13.83 -1.24
C ALA A 247 30.41 -13.16 -2.46
N ALA A 248 29.58 -12.73 -3.43
CA ALA A 248 30.00 -12.08 -4.67
C ALA A 248 29.04 -10.92 -4.98
N PRO A 249 29.21 -9.75 -4.35
CA PRO A 249 28.36 -8.59 -4.60
C PRO A 249 28.67 -7.93 -5.95
N GLU A 250 27.63 -7.59 -6.70
CA GLU A 250 27.72 -6.92 -8.00
C GLU A 250 27.12 -5.50 -7.96
N PRO A 251 27.68 -4.53 -8.69
CA PRO A 251 27.08 -3.20 -8.84
C PRO A 251 25.84 -3.28 -9.73
N VAL A 252 24.67 -2.89 -9.20
CA VAL A 252 23.38 -3.03 -9.92
C VAL A 252 22.79 -1.72 -10.44
N GLU A 253 23.22 -0.56 -9.92
CA GLU A 253 22.59 0.75 -10.20
C GLU A 253 22.37 1.02 -11.70
N ALA A 254 23.42 0.87 -12.51
CA ALA A 254 23.37 1.17 -13.94
C ALA A 254 22.43 0.20 -14.71
N ALA A 255 22.41 -1.08 -14.31
CA ALA A 255 21.52 -2.08 -14.88
C ALA A 255 20.06 -1.75 -14.54
N LEU A 256 19.78 -1.45 -13.26
CA LEU A 256 18.45 -1.06 -12.79
C LEU A 256 17.93 0.18 -13.51
N ARG A 257 18.76 1.23 -13.64
CA ARG A 257 18.37 2.47 -14.33
C ARG A 257 18.07 2.22 -15.81
N ARG A 258 18.90 1.42 -16.50
CA ARG A 258 18.69 1.05 -17.90
C ARG A 258 17.36 0.32 -18.07
N GLU A 259 17.10 -0.66 -17.23
CA GLU A 259 15.91 -1.49 -17.31
C GLU A 259 14.64 -0.72 -16.93
N ALA A 260 14.70 0.12 -15.89
CA ALA A 260 13.61 1.02 -15.55
C ALA A 260 13.25 1.93 -16.73
N LYS A 261 14.24 2.52 -17.42
CA LYS A 261 14.01 3.34 -18.62
C LYS A 261 13.43 2.53 -19.78
N ARG A 262 13.85 1.28 -19.97
CA ARG A 262 13.30 0.39 -21.00
C ARG A 262 11.82 0.13 -20.75
N LEU A 263 11.47 -0.30 -19.55
CA LEU A 263 10.11 -0.57 -19.14
C LEU A 263 9.25 0.71 -19.11
N GLY A 264 9.85 1.84 -18.75
CA GLY A 264 9.20 3.15 -18.75
C GLY A 264 8.78 3.61 -20.13
N ARG A 265 9.54 3.27 -21.18
CA ARG A 265 9.12 3.50 -22.57
C ARG A 265 7.89 2.68 -22.94
N GLU A 266 7.87 1.38 -22.61
CA GLU A 266 6.69 0.53 -22.88
C GLU A 266 5.44 1.02 -22.15
N VAL A 267 5.61 1.43 -20.89
CA VAL A 267 4.53 2.03 -20.10
C VAL A 267 4.09 3.35 -20.72
N GLY A 268 5.03 4.21 -21.10
CA GLY A 268 4.76 5.50 -21.75
C GLY A 268 3.96 5.32 -23.04
N GLU A 269 4.38 4.42 -23.92
CA GLU A 269 3.68 4.07 -25.16
C GLU A 269 2.24 3.59 -24.88
N ARG A 270 2.04 2.76 -23.84
CA ARG A 270 0.69 2.32 -23.47
C ARG A 270 -0.15 3.47 -22.92
N LEU A 271 0.42 4.34 -22.08
CA LEU A 271 -0.27 5.50 -21.53
C LEU A 271 -0.67 6.48 -22.64
N GLU A 272 0.22 6.74 -23.60
CA GLU A 272 -0.07 7.56 -24.78
C GLU A 272 -1.19 6.94 -25.62
N ALA A 273 -1.14 5.63 -25.87
CA ALA A 273 -2.20 4.93 -26.60
C ALA A 273 -3.59 5.02 -25.92
N LEU A 274 -3.64 5.03 -24.60
CA LEU A 274 -4.89 5.17 -23.84
C LEU A 274 -5.47 6.59 -23.87
N HIS A 275 -4.61 7.60 -24.01
CA HIS A 275 -5.01 9.00 -23.98
C HIS A 275 -5.23 9.58 -25.38
N GLY A 276 -4.61 9.00 -26.41
CA GLY A 276 -4.61 9.52 -27.78
C GLY A 276 -3.55 10.61 -27.99
N GLU A 277 -3.58 11.22 -29.18
CA GLU A 277 -2.67 12.32 -29.53
C GLU A 277 -3.00 13.60 -28.73
N ASP A 278 -1.99 14.43 -28.45
CA ASP A 278 -2.10 15.77 -27.85
C ASP A 278 -2.57 15.88 -26.38
N VAL A 279 -2.41 14.84 -25.55
CA VAL A 279 -2.77 14.92 -24.12
C VAL A 279 -1.61 15.42 -23.25
N GLU A 280 -1.83 16.55 -22.58
CA GLU A 280 -0.86 17.15 -21.63
C GLU A 280 -0.66 16.29 -20.37
N GLU A 281 -1.63 15.44 -20.00
CA GLU A 281 -1.66 14.70 -18.74
C GLU A 281 -1.83 13.18 -18.88
N ILE A 282 -0.84 12.50 -19.47
CA ILE A 282 -0.82 11.03 -19.66
C ILE A 282 -0.79 10.20 -18.37
N ARG A 283 -0.64 10.84 -17.20
CA ARG A 283 -0.64 10.19 -15.88
C ARG A 283 -2.01 10.23 -15.20
N SER A 284 -2.98 10.91 -15.79
CA SER A 284 -4.37 10.90 -15.30
C SER A 284 -5.09 9.61 -15.69
N ASN A 285 -6.20 9.29 -15.03
CA ASN A 285 -7.02 8.15 -15.42
C ASN A 285 -7.78 8.52 -16.72
N PRO A 286 -7.55 7.80 -17.84
CA PRO A 286 -8.18 8.10 -19.12
C PRO A 286 -9.69 7.74 -19.14
N GLY A 287 -10.17 7.03 -18.12
CA GLY A 287 -11.54 6.52 -18.06
C GLY A 287 -11.70 5.16 -18.73
N THR A 288 -12.75 4.44 -18.35
CA THR A 288 -13.02 3.06 -18.80
C THR A 288 -13.21 2.95 -20.31
N GLU A 289 -13.78 3.97 -20.96
CA GLU A 289 -14.03 3.95 -22.40
C GLU A 289 -12.73 3.93 -23.22
N SER A 290 -11.63 4.49 -22.71
CA SER A 290 -10.32 4.43 -23.38
C SER A 290 -9.69 3.03 -23.36
N LEU A 291 -10.22 2.12 -22.55
CA LEU A 291 -9.74 0.74 -22.43
C LEU A 291 -10.55 -0.23 -23.29
N LEU A 292 -11.69 0.19 -23.85
CA LEU A 292 -12.64 -0.66 -24.57
C LEU A 292 -12.84 -0.16 -26.00
N ASP A 293 -12.69 -1.05 -26.98
CA ASP A 293 -13.11 -0.76 -28.36
C ASP A 293 -14.64 -0.87 -28.48
N GLU A 294 -15.21 -1.89 -27.83
CA GLU A 294 -16.65 -2.14 -27.77
C GLU A 294 -17.07 -2.60 -26.36
N ARG A 295 -18.33 -2.31 -25.98
CA ARG A 295 -18.91 -2.81 -24.72
C ARG A 295 -20.20 -3.58 -25.00
N PRO A 296 -20.14 -4.91 -25.20
CA PRO A 296 -21.32 -5.75 -25.45
C PRO A 296 -22.08 -6.16 -24.17
N VAL A 297 -21.62 -5.73 -23.00
CA VAL A 297 -22.25 -6.00 -21.69
C VAL A 297 -23.00 -4.76 -21.16
N PRO A 298 -23.96 -4.93 -20.23
CA PRO A 298 -24.59 -3.81 -19.53
C PRO A 298 -23.59 -2.85 -18.87
N ARG A 299 -23.92 -1.56 -18.79
CA ARG A 299 -23.03 -0.50 -18.26
C ARG A 299 -22.69 -0.71 -16.78
N ASP A 300 -23.61 -1.32 -16.06
CA ASP A 300 -23.64 -1.65 -14.65
C ASP A 300 -23.22 -3.11 -14.37
N ALA A 301 -22.74 -3.82 -15.39
CA ALA A 301 -22.21 -5.17 -15.20
C ALA A 301 -20.99 -5.17 -14.24
N PRO A 302 -20.82 -6.21 -13.40
CA PRO A 302 -19.72 -6.28 -12.44
C PRO A 302 -18.33 -6.14 -13.06
N SER A 303 -18.12 -6.64 -14.28
CA SER A 303 -16.87 -6.49 -15.02
C SER A 303 -16.53 -5.03 -15.35
N VAL A 304 -17.52 -4.20 -15.67
CA VAL A 304 -17.34 -2.77 -15.95
C VAL A 304 -17.00 -2.00 -14.67
N SER A 305 -17.68 -2.31 -13.56
CA SER A 305 -17.34 -1.77 -12.24
C SER A 305 -15.93 -2.15 -11.82
N LEU A 306 -15.53 -3.41 -12.05
CA LEU A 306 -14.18 -3.86 -11.81
C LEU A 306 -13.16 -3.09 -12.64
N LEU A 307 -13.37 -2.95 -13.96
CA LEU A 307 -12.45 -2.23 -14.84
C LEU A 307 -12.28 -0.76 -14.40
N SER A 308 -13.39 -0.11 -14.02
CA SER A 308 -13.38 1.25 -13.48
C SER A 308 -12.56 1.35 -12.17
N THR A 309 -12.83 0.46 -11.21
CA THR A 309 -12.17 0.45 -9.90
C THR A 309 -10.68 0.10 -10.01
N ALA A 310 -10.34 -0.92 -10.82
CA ALA A 310 -8.97 -1.31 -11.09
C ALA A 310 -8.20 -0.20 -11.82
N GLY A 311 -8.85 0.47 -12.79
CA GLY A 311 -8.33 1.64 -13.47
C GLY A 311 -8.03 2.76 -12.48
N TYR A 312 -9.01 3.15 -11.65
CA TYR A 312 -8.79 4.15 -10.60
C TYR A 312 -7.58 3.80 -9.72
N ARG A 313 -7.51 2.57 -9.18
CA ARG A 313 -6.39 2.11 -8.32
C ARG A 313 -5.04 2.07 -9.04
N ALA A 314 -5.02 1.85 -10.36
CA ALA A 314 -3.78 1.87 -11.14
C ALA A 314 -3.25 3.29 -11.32
N PHE A 315 -4.15 4.29 -11.42
CA PHE A 315 -3.81 5.69 -11.74
C PHE A 315 -3.78 6.63 -10.52
N GLU A 316 -4.46 6.31 -9.41
CA GLU A 316 -4.64 7.18 -8.23
C GLU A 316 -3.33 7.85 -7.76
N ASN A 317 -2.23 7.10 -7.76
CA ASN A 317 -0.92 7.56 -7.28
C ASN A 317 0.11 7.68 -8.41
N LEU A 318 -0.33 7.60 -9.67
CA LEU A 318 0.57 7.61 -10.82
C LEU A 318 1.25 8.96 -11.01
N TRP A 319 0.53 10.05 -10.73
CA TRP A 319 1.06 11.41 -10.80
C TRP A 319 2.35 11.58 -9.98
N PHE A 320 2.40 10.97 -8.81
CA PHE A 320 3.56 10.99 -7.93
C PHE A 320 4.45 9.74 -8.06
N ALA A 321 4.18 8.81 -8.97
CA ALA A 321 5.00 7.61 -9.07
C ALA A 321 6.39 7.96 -9.65
N PRO A 322 7.50 7.52 -9.02
CA PRO A 322 8.85 7.75 -9.53
C PRO A 322 9.14 6.83 -10.73
N ILE A 323 8.42 6.97 -11.84
CA ILE A 323 8.56 6.13 -13.05
C ILE A 323 9.12 6.92 -14.23
N PRO A 324 10.03 6.36 -15.04
CA PRO A 324 10.68 7.07 -16.14
C PRO A 324 9.79 7.13 -17.38
N VAL A 325 8.76 7.98 -17.32
CA VAL A 325 7.81 8.22 -18.42
C VAL A 325 7.96 9.66 -18.92
N GLY A 326 7.99 9.82 -20.25
CA GLY A 326 8.28 11.08 -20.92
C GLY A 326 9.72 11.53 -20.66
N ASN A 327 9.90 12.82 -20.32
CA ASN A 327 11.22 13.40 -20.01
C ASN A 327 11.63 13.29 -18.53
N TYR A 328 10.82 12.64 -17.70
CA TYR A 328 11.12 12.51 -16.28
C TYR A 328 12.07 11.34 -16.03
N GLU A 329 13.20 11.60 -15.39
CA GLU A 329 14.15 10.58 -14.95
C GLU A 329 14.17 10.51 -13.42
N PRO A 330 13.66 9.44 -12.81
CA PRO A 330 13.73 9.24 -11.37
C PRO A 330 15.17 9.09 -10.90
N GLU A 331 15.48 9.67 -9.74
CA GLU A 331 16.81 9.60 -9.13
C GLU A 331 17.15 8.19 -8.63
N HIS A 332 16.15 7.48 -8.08
CA HIS A 332 16.32 6.20 -7.38
C HIS A 332 15.91 5.01 -8.27
N PRO A 333 16.88 4.27 -8.83
CA PRO A 333 16.61 3.32 -9.90
C PRO A 333 15.95 2.02 -9.43
N ALA A 334 16.13 1.57 -8.18
CA ALA A 334 15.48 0.36 -7.69
C ALA A 334 13.98 0.61 -7.49
N THR A 335 13.61 1.73 -6.84
CA THR A 335 12.20 2.17 -6.75
C THR A 335 11.61 2.38 -8.13
N ALA A 336 12.33 3.06 -9.02
CA ALA A 336 11.85 3.31 -10.38
C ALA A 336 11.52 2.02 -11.13
N LEU A 337 12.40 1.01 -11.06
CA LEU A 337 12.16 -0.26 -11.71
C LEU A 337 10.92 -0.96 -11.13
N VAL A 338 10.85 -1.17 -9.81
CA VAL A 338 9.73 -1.94 -9.23
C VAL A 338 8.39 -1.22 -9.35
N ARG A 339 8.36 0.12 -9.29
CA ARG A 339 7.13 0.90 -9.51
C ARG A 339 6.67 0.86 -10.96
N THR A 340 7.60 0.92 -11.91
CA THR A 340 7.29 0.78 -13.33
C THR A 340 6.82 -0.64 -13.65
N LEU A 341 7.43 -1.66 -13.03
CA LEU A 341 7.01 -3.06 -13.09
C LEU A 341 5.57 -3.24 -12.61
N LEU A 342 5.24 -2.75 -11.41
CA LEU A 342 3.88 -2.85 -10.88
C LEU A 342 2.85 -2.18 -11.79
N LEU A 343 3.17 -1.01 -12.32
CA LEU A 343 2.28 -0.33 -13.25
C LEU A 343 2.11 -1.13 -14.55
N ARG A 344 3.19 -1.68 -15.11
CA ARG A 344 3.10 -2.53 -16.31
C ARG A 344 2.19 -3.73 -16.08
N VAL A 345 2.32 -4.41 -14.94
CA VAL A 345 1.47 -5.55 -14.57
C VAL A 345 0.01 -5.11 -14.45
N ARG A 346 -0.26 -3.99 -13.78
CA ARG A 346 -1.63 -3.44 -13.65
C ARG A 346 -2.23 -3.09 -15.00
N LEU A 347 -1.49 -2.40 -15.88
CA LEU A 347 -1.97 -2.05 -17.22
C LEU A 347 -2.30 -3.31 -18.04
N ARG A 348 -1.44 -4.34 -18.00
CA ARG A 348 -1.75 -5.63 -18.65
C ARG A 348 -2.98 -6.30 -18.05
N GLY A 349 -3.15 -6.24 -16.72
CA GLY A 349 -4.35 -6.73 -16.07
C GLY A 349 -5.61 -6.00 -16.53
N LEU A 350 -5.55 -4.68 -16.71
CA LEU A 350 -6.66 -3.90 -17.27
C LEU A 350 -6.97 -4.32 -18.71
N ASP A 351 -5.94 -4.54 -19.54
CA ASP A 351 -6.09 -5.04 -20.90
C ASP A 351 -6.82 -6.40 -20.92
N VAL A 352 -6.47 -7.32 -20.01
CA VAL A 352 -7.14 -8.63 -19.88
C VAL A 352 -8.60 -8.49 -19.46
N VAL A 353 -8.90 -7.62 -18.49
CA VAL A 353 -10.29 -7.36 -18.06
C VAL A 353 -11.09 -6.74 -19.20
N ALA A 354 -10.52 -5.78 -19.93
CA ALA A 354 -11.14 -5.15 -21.10
C ALA A 354 -11.46 -6.19 -22.18
N SER A 355 -10.51 -7.05 -22.55
CA SER A 355 -10.76 -8.12 -23.52
C SER A 355 -11.85 -9.10 -23.08
N ARG A 356 -12.01 -9.37 -21.77
CA ARG A 356 -13.11 -10.20 -21.26
C ARG A 356 -14.46 -9.49 -21.41
N ILE A 357 -14.52 -8.18 -21.14
CA ILE A 357 -15.71 -7.35 -21.35
C ILE A 357 -16.12 -7.35 -22.83
N GLU A 358 -15.15 -7.14 -23.72
CA GLU A 358 -15.34 -7.19 -25.18
C GLU A 358 -15.80 -8.55 -25.69
N ALA A 359 -15.43 -9.63 -24.98
CA ALA A 359 -15.93 -10.98 -25.23
C ALA A 359 -17.35 -11.23 -24.66
N GLY A 360 -17.95 -10.25 -23.98
CA GLY A 360 -19.29 -10.36 -23.38
C GLY A 360 -19.32 -10.90 -21.94
N GLU A 361 -18.17 -10.96 -21.25
CA GLU A 361 -18.11 -11.45 -19.87
C GLU A 361 -18.58 -10.38 -18.88
N THR A 362 -19.69 -10.64 -18.18
CA THR A 362 -20.22 -9.75 -17.13
C THR A 362 -19.47 -9.87 -15.80
N MET A 363 -18.68 -10.94 -15.62
CA MET A 363 -18.06 -11.34 -14.35
C MET A 363 -19.04 -11.43 -13.18
N PHE A 364 -20.28 -11.83 -13.45
CA PHE A 364 -21.19 -12.26 -12.40
C PHE A 364 -20.91 -13.72 -12.03
N PRO A 365 -20.87 -14.09 -10.74
CA PRO A 365 -20.61 -15.47 -10.33
C PRO A 365 -21.73 -16.39 -10.81
N ALA A 366 -21.37 -17.56 -11.34
CA ALA A 366 -22.35 -18.54 -11.81
C ALA A 366 -23.24 -19.07 -10.68
N ASP A 367 -22.66 -19.22 -9.48
CA ASP A 367 -23.32 -19.64 -8.26
C ASP A 367 -22.50 -19.22 -7.03
N ALA A 368 -22.98 -19.58 -5.83
CA ALA A 368 -22.29 -19.31 -4.58
C ALA A 368 -20.92 -20.01 -4.44
N ALA A 369 -20.74 -21.18 -5.08
CA ALA A 369 -19.48 -21.92 -5.03
C ALA A 369 -18.40 -21.25 -5.90
N ALA A 370 -18.80 -20.58 -6.99
CA ALA A 370 -17.90 -19.80 -7.83
C ALA A 370 -17.15 -18.70 -7.06
N VAL A 371 -17.77 -18.15 -5.99
CA VAL A 371 -17.12 -17.14 -5.12
C VAL A 371 -15.95 -17.74 -4.36
N GLY A 372 -16.15 -18.90 -3.74
CA GLY A 372 -15.07 -19.63 -3.05
C GLY A 372 -13.97 -20.06 -4.01
N ALA A 373 -14.34 -20.61 -5.18
CA ALA A 373 -13.38 -21.03 -6.19
C ALA A 373 -12.52 -19.86 -6.73
N ALA A 374 -13.10 -18.67 -6.89
CA ALA A 374 -12.36 -17.48 -7.29
C ALA A 374 -11.36 -17.04 -6.21
N ARG A 375 -11.75 -17.10 -4.93
CA ARG A 375 -10.84 -16.82 -3.81
C ARG A 375 -9.67 -17.79 -3.78
N ASP A 376 -9.93 -19.09 -3.93
CA ASP A 376 -8.91 -20.13 -3.92
C ASP A 376 -7.90 -19.94 -5.08
N ALA A 377 -8.39 -19.62 -6.29
CA ALA A 377 -7.52 -19.33 -7.44
C ALA A 377 -6.67 -18.05 -7.22
N ALA A 378 -7.24 -17.02 -6.60
CA ALA A 378 -6.50 -15.82 -6.23
C ALA A 378 -5.40 -16.14 -5.19
N ILE A 379 -5.68 -16.98 -4.20
CA ILE A 379 -4.71 -17.43 -3.20
C ILE A 379 -3.59 -18.23 -3.86
N GLU A 380 -3.92 -19.24 -4.66
CA GLU A 380 -2.94 -20.11 -5.32
C GLU A 380 -1.98 -19.29 -6.20
N SER A 381 -2.54 -18.37 -7.01
CA SER A 381 -1.74 -17.53 -7.89
C SER A 381 -0.81 -16.58 -7.11
N THR A 382 -1.29 -15.99 -6.01
CA THR A 382 -0.48 -15.14 -5.12
C THR A 382 0.60 -15.94 -4.38
N ALA A 383 0.26 -17.13 -3.88
CA ALA A 383 1.18 -18.02 -3.17
C ALA A 383 2.32 -18.48 -4.08
N SER A 384 2.02 -18.73 -5.36
CA SER A 384 3.04 -19.08 -6.33
C SER A 384 4.02 -17.92 -6.63
N LEU A 385 3.55 -16.66 -6.63
CA LEU A 385 4.47 -15.51 -6.68
C LEU A 385 5.31 -15.41 -5.40
N ALA A 386 4.70 -15.59 -4.23
CA ALA A 386 5.37 -15.49 -2.93
C ALA A 386 6.47 -16.56 -2.73
N SER A 387 6.33 -17.73 -3.36
CA SER A 387 7.30 -18.84 -3.32
C SER A 387 8.26 -18.87 -4.51
N SER A 388 8.14 -17.94 -5.46
CA SER A 388 8.99 -17.89 -6.66
C SER A 388 10.46 -17.64 -6.33
N ALA A 389 11.35 -18.25 -7.12
CA ALA A 389 12.78 -17.98 -7.08
C ALA A 389 13.10 -16.55 -7.55
N ASN A 390 12.27 -15.97 -8.41
CA ASN A 390 12.42 -14.60 -8.90
C ASN A 390 12.11 -13.60 -7.78
N PRO A 391 13.07 -12.76 -7.34
CA PRO A 391 12.83 -11.75 -6.29
C PRO A 391 11.73 -10.75 -6.65
N LEU A 392 11.53 -10.45 -7.94
CA LEU A 392 10.51 -9.51 -8.40
C LEU A 392 9.08 -10.07 -8.27
N ASP A 393 8.90 -11.38 -8.46
CA ASP A 393 7.61 -12.05 -8.19
C ASP A 393 7.24 -11.95 -6.72
N ARG A 394 8.21 -12.26 -5.85
CA ARG A 394 8.04 -12.12 -4.39
C ARG A 394 7.69 -10.69 -4.02
N TRP A 395 8.35 -9.70 -4.62
CA TRP A 395 8.01 -8.29 -4.40
C TRP A 395 6.58 -7.96 -4.85
N LEU A 396 6.14 -8.43 -6.02
CA LEU A 396 4.76 -8.24 -6.49
C LEU A 396 3.74 -8.91 -5.57
N ALA A 397 4.04 -10.09 -5.03
CA ALA A 397 3.17 -10.74 -4.05
C ALA A 397 2.97 -9.87 -2.79
N THR A 398 3.96 -9.08 -2.36
CA THR A 398 3.76 -8.13 -1.25
C THR A 398 2.78 -6.99 -1.60
N GLN A 399 2.63 -6.66 -2.89
CA GLN A 399 1.72 -5.63 -3.38
C GLN A 399 0.29 -6.14 -3.58
N PHE A 400 0.13 -7.42 -3.95
CA PHE A 400 -1.19 -8.00 -4.23
C PHE A 400 -1.84 -8.67 -3.02
N ARG A 401 -1.08 -9.19 -2.06
CA ARG A 401 -1.62 -9.79 -0.83
C ARG A 401 -2.58 -8.87 -0.05
N PRO A 402 -2.33 -7.55 0.12
CA PRO A 402 -3.28 -6.68 0.83
C PRO A 402 -4.64 -6.53 0.14
N LEU A 403 -4.75 -6.89 -1.15
CA LEU A 403 -6.00 -6.77 -1.90
C LEU A 403 -7.08 -7.76 -1.43
N PHE A 404 -6.73 -8.76 -0.60
CA PHE A 404 -7.69 -9.70 -0.01
C PHE A 404 -8.46 -9.12 1.19
N GLU A 405 -7.94 -8.08 1.85
CA GLU A 405 -8.50 -7.58 3.12
C GLU A 405 -9.96 -7.10 2.96
N GLU A 406 -10.23 -6.32 1.92
CA GLU A 406 -11.55 -5.79 1.61
C GLU A 406 -12.56 -6.89 1.20
N PRO A 407 -12.27 -7.78 0.22
CA PRO A 407 -13.21 -8.83 -0.15
C PRO A 407 -13.41 -9.91 0.93
N ASP A 408 -12.37 -10.29 1.69
CA ASP A 408 -12.53 -11.23 2.83
C ASP A 408 -13.39 -10.57 3.93
N GLY A 409 -13.17 -9.28 4.21
CA GLY A 409 -13.99 -8.50 5.15
C GLY A 409 -15.45 -8.41 4.72
N ALA A 410 -15.72 -8.19 3.43
CA ALA A 410 -17.07 -8.15 2.88
C ALA A 410 -17.81 -9.49 3.02
N LEU A 411 -17.11 -10.63 2.84
CA LEU A 411 -17.71 -11.96 2.94
C LEU A 411 -17.91 -12.45 4.38
N THR A 412 -17.21 -11.86 5.35
CA THR A 412 -17.34 -12.17 6.79
C THR A 412 -18.26 -11.22 7.54
N ALA A 413 -18.74 -10.15 6.88
CA ALA A 413 -19.66 -9.20 7.49
C ALA A 413 -20.99 -9.87 7.91
N ALA A 414 -21.59 -9.38 9.00
CA ALA A 414 -22.86 -9.92 9.50
C ALA A 414 -24.02 -9.68 8.52
N GLU A 415 -24.01 -8.56 7.81
CA GLU A 415 -24.99 -8.19 6.79
C GLU A 415 -24.35 -8.32 5.41
N ARG A 416 -24.65 -9.44 4.73
CA ARG A 416 -24.19 -9.75 3.37
C ARG A 416 -25.35 -9.58 2.40
N ASP A 417 -25.10 -8.87 1.32
CA ASP A 417 -26.01 -8.74 0.20
C ASP A 417 -25.33 -9.21 -1.09
N ALA A 418 -26.12 -9.32 -2.16
CA ALA A 418 -25.62 -9.77 -3.45
C ALA A 418 -24.55 -8.83 -4.03
N HIS A 419 -24.63 -7.53 -3.74
CA HIS A 419 -23.68 -6.53 -4.21
C HIS A 419 -22.29 -6.82 -3.64
N ARG A 420 -22.16 -6.85 -2.31
CA ARG A 420 -20.88 -7.10 -1.63
C ARG A 420 -20.25 -8.44 -2.03
N VAL A 421 -21.07 -9.48 -2.21
CA VAL A 421 -20.58 -10.79 -2.66
C VAL A 421 -20.02 -10.73 -4.08
N VAL A 422 -20.71 -10.04 -4.99
CA VAL A 422 -20.28 -9.90 -6.38
C VAL A 422 -19.03 -9.02 -6.49
N GLU A 423 -18.91 -7.96 -5.69
CA GLU A 423 -17.69 -7.16 -5.58
C GLU A 423 -16.52 -7.97 -5.03
N ALA A 424 -16.75 -8.80 -4.02
CA ALA A 424 -15.71 -9.70 -3.51
C ALA A 424 -15.25 -10.69 -4.59
N TYR A 425 -16.19 -11.27 -5.33
CA TYR A 425 -15.90 -12.15 -6.46
C TYR A 425 -15.04 -11.45 -7.52
N THR A 426 -15.42 -10.26 -7.98
CA THR A 426 -14.65 -9.53 -9.00
C THR A 426 -13.28 -9.08 -8.48
N ALA A 427 -13.16 -8.75 -7.20
CA ALA A 427 -11.87 -8.47 -6.56
C ALA A 427 -10.92 -9.67 -6.59
N TYR A 428 -11.40 -10.90 -6.30
CA TYR A 428 -10.56 -12.10 -6.44
C TYR A 428 -10.16 -12.36 -7.90
N ARG A 429 -11.09 -12.15 -8.84
CA ARG A 429 -10.78 -12.28 -10.29
C ARG A 429 -9.75 -11.27 -10.75
N TRP A 430 -9.75 -10.07 -10.18
CA TRP A 430 -8.69 -9.08 -10.42
C TRP A 430 -7.35 -9.54 -9.89
N ILE A 431 -7.29 -10.03 -8.65
CA ILE A 431 -6.07 -10.53 -8.04
C ILE A 431 -5.47 -11.64 -8.90
N GLU A 432 -6.26 -12.66 -9.25
CA GLU A 432 -5.86 -13.76 -10.14
C GLU A 432 -5.34 -13.25 -11.49
N THR A 433 -5.98 -12.24 -12.06
CA THR A 433 -5.58 -11.66 -13.35
C THR A 433 -4.22 -10.97 -13.26
N VAL A 434 -4.01 -10.10 -12.27
CA VAL A 434 -2.72 -9.38 -12.14
C VAL A 434 -1.58 -10.27 -11.69
N THR A 435 -1.84 -11.30 -10.88
CA THR A 435 -0.81 -12.29 -10.50
C THR A 435 -0.45 -13.21 -11.65
N GLY A 436 -1.40 -13.51 -12.55
CA GLY A 436 -1.13 -14.19 -13.81
C GLY A 436 -0.21 -13.38 -14.73
N GLU A 437 -0.50 -12.09 -14.91
CA GLU A 437 0.34 -11.20 -15.74
C GLU A 437 1.71 -10.91 -15.11
N ALA A 438 1.80 -10.93 -13.77
CA ALA A 438 3.05 -10.67 -13.05
C ALA A 438 4.21 -11.51 -13.55
N ARG A 439 4.03 -12.84 -13.69
CA ARG A 439 5.12 -13.75 -14.09
C ARG A 439 5.67 -13.44 -15.47
N ALA A 440 4.80 -13.17 -16.44
CA ALA A 440 5.23 -12.84 -17.79
C ALA A 440 6.07 -11.55 -17.82
N VAL A 441 5.69 -10.54 -17.01
CA VAL A 441 6.43 -9.28 -16.92
C VAL A 441 7.76 -9.47 -16.20
N THR A 442 7.79 -10.19 -15.07
CA THR A 442 9.02 -10.40 -14.30
C THR A 442 10.03 -11.30 -15.01
N GLU A 443 9.57 -12.30 -15.77
CA GLU A 443 10.43 -13.12 -16.64
C GLU A 443 11.05 -12.28 -17.76
N SER A 444 10.27 -11.40 -18.39
CA SER A 444 10.78 -10.46 -19.41
C SER A 444 11.84 -9.52 -18.85
N VAL A 445 11.62 -8.97 -17.65
CA VAL A 445 12.59 -8.11 -16.96
C VAL A 445 13.85 -8.88 -16.56
N ALA A 446 13.70 -10.12 -16.05
CA ALA A 446 14.85 -10.95 -15.70
C ALA A 446 15.71 -11.27 -16.94
N ALA A 447 15.09 -11.67 -18.05
CA ALA A 447 15.78 -11.96 -19.30
C ALA A 447 16.50 -10.72 -19.89
N ALA A 448 16.01 -9.51 -19.62
CA ALA A 448 16.66 -8.28 -20.05
C ALA A 448 17.94 -7.95 -19.26
N PHE A 449 18.17 -8.57 -18.09
CA PHE A 449 19.44 -8.46 -17.37
C PHE A 449 20.51 -9.43 -17.87
N ASP A 450 20.11 -10.52 -18.51
CA ASP A 450 21.02 -11.55 -19.06
C ASP A 450 21.47 -11.25 -20.50
N SER A 451 20.91 -10.20 -21.13
CA SER A 451 21.26 -9.75 -22.48
C SER A 451 22.11 -8.48 -22.47
#